data_AF-A0A481PFQ1-F1
#
_entry.id   AF-A0A481PFQ1-F1
#
_cell.length_a   1.000
_cell.length_b   1.000
_cell.length_c   1.000
_cell.angle_alpha   90.00
_cell.angle_beta   90.00
_cell.angle_gamma   90.00
#
_symmetry.space_group_name_H-M   'P 1'
#
loop_
_entity.id
_entity.type
_entity.pdbx_description
1 polymer ?
#
loop_
_entity_poly.entity_id
_entity_poly.type
_entity_poly.pdbx_seq_one_letter_code
_entity_poly.pdbx_strand_id
1 'polypeptide(L)'
;IAGITIIHLTFLHESGSNNPLGISSDSDKIPFHPYYSIKDILGLTLMLTPFLTLALFSPNFLGDPENFTPANPLVTPPHIKPEWYFLFAYAILRSIP
;
A
#
# COMPACT_ATOMS: atom_id res chain seq x y z
N ILE A 1 -8.47 -4.53 11.13
CA ILE A 1 -7.14 -4.37 10.49
C ILE A 1 -6.03 -4.81 11.45
N ALA A 2 -5.77 -4.09 12.55
CA ALA A 2 -4.69 -4.44 13.49
C ALA A 2 -4.69 -5.90 13.99
N GLY A 3 -5.86 -6.46 14.35
CA GLY A 3 -5.95 -7.85 14.81
C GLY A 3 -5.52 -8.89 13.75
N ILE A 4 -5.88 -8.68 12.48
CA ILE A 4 -5.46 -9.56 11.38
C ILE A 4 -3.95 -9.42 11.13
N THR A 5 -3.40 -8.20 11.27
CA THR A 5 -1.95 -7.98 11.16
C THR A 5 -1.17 -8.74 12.23
N ILE A 6 -1.65 -8.78 13.47
CA ILE A 6 -1.01 -9.58 14.54
C ILE A 6 -1.04 -11.06 14.17
N ILE A 7 -2.20 -11.59 13.77
CA ILE A 7 -2.32 -13.00 13.35
C ILE A 7 -1.37 -13.31 12.20
N HIS A 8 -1.28 -12.42 11.21
CA HIS A 8 -0.35 -12.56 10.09
C HIS A 8 1.11 -12.64 10.54
N LEU A 9 1.54 -11.74 11.44
CA LEU A 9 2.90 -11.74 11.98
C LEU A 9 3.19 -12.97 12.84
N THR A 10 2.22 -13.46 13.62
CA THR A 10 2.36 -14.70 14.38
C THR A 10 2.67 -15.88 13.45
N PHE A 11 1.90 -16.05 12.38
CA PHE A 11 2.17 -17.12 11.40
C PHE A 11 3.50 -16.93 10.67
N LEU A 12 3.90 -15.69 10.38
CA LEU A 12 5.21 -15.42 9.80
C LEU A 12 6.36 -15.77 10.76
N HIS A 13 6.19 -15.61 12.07
CA HIS A 13 7.21 -15.96 13.06
C HIS A 13 7.38 -17.47 13.25
N GLU A 14 6.34 -18.27 12.99
CA GLU A 14 6.45 -19.74 13.02
C GLU A 14 7.36 -20.29 11.91
N SER A 15 7.31 -19.73 10.71
CA SER A 15 8.13 -20.19 9.56
C SER A 15 9.38 -19.36 9.29
N GLY A 16 9.41 -18.11 9.75
CA GLY A 16 10.43 -17.13 9.39
C GLY A 16 10.21 -16.50 8.01
N SER A 17 11.00 -15.45 7.71
CA SER A 17 10.97 -14.78 6.41
C SER A 17 11.62 -15.63 5.32
N ASN A 18 11.06 -15.57 4.11
CA ASN A 18 11.74 -16.10 2.92
C ASN A 18 12.87 -15.16 2.47
N ASN A 19 13.72 -15.61 1.55
CA ASN A 19 14.82 -14.84 0.97
C ASN A 19 14.77 -14.88 -0.57
N PRO A 20 15.49 -13.99 -1.28
CA PRO A 20 15.44 -13.90 -2.74
C PRO A 20 15.82 -15.17 -3.50
N LEU A 21 16.61 -16.06 -2.88
CA LEU A 21 17.02 -17.33 -3.51
C LEU A 21 15.97 -18.43 -3.33
N GLY A 22 14.99 -18.25 -2.45
CA GLY A 22 13.92 -19.23 -2.20
C GLY A 22 14.37 -20.55 -1.58
N ILE A 23 15.62 -20.63 -1.08
CA ILE A 23 16.17 -21.79 -0.36
C ILE A 23 16.14 -21.54 1.16
N SER A 24 16.36 -22.58 1.98
CA SER A 24 16.45 -22.36 3.44
C SER A 24 17.60 -21.41 3.78
N SER A 25 17.33 -20.47 4.70
CA SER A 25 18.29 -19.49 5.21
C SER A 25 18.81 -19.85 6.61
N ASP A 26 18.47 -21.04 7.14
CA ASP A 26 18.78 -21.42 8.53
C ASP A 26 20.28 -21.43 8.83
N SER A 27 21.12 -21.69 7.83
CA SER A 27 22.57 -21.71 7.95
C SER A 27 23.21 -20.32 8.12
N ASP A 28 22.51 -19.24 7.76
CA ASP A 28 23.06 -17.89 7.70
C ASP A 28 22.04 -16.85 8.19
N LYS A 29 21.53 -17.05 9.42
CA LYS A 29 20.64 -16.09 10.07
C LYS A 29 21.45 -15.01 10.77
N ILE A 30 21.03 -13.76 10.55
CA ILE A 30 21.48 -12.59 11.32
C ILE A 30 20.36 -12.11 12.24
N PRO A 31 20.68 -11.52 13.41
CA PRO A 31 19.66 -10.98 14.29
C PRO A 31 18.92 -9.80 13.64
N PHE A 32 17.67 -9.58 14.05
CA PHE A 32 16.87 -8.46 13.54
C PHE A 32 17.50 -7.09 13.85
N HIS A 33 17.93 -6.90 15.10
CA HIS A 33 18.68 -5.73 15.53
C HIS A 33 20.18 -6.02 15.54
N PRO A 34 21.04 -5.15 14.98
CA PRO A 34 20.72 -3.81 14.44
C PRO A 34 20.35 -3.79 12.94
N TYR A 35 20.58 -4.90 12.23
CA TYR A 35 20.62 -4.94 10.77
C TYR A 35 19.32 -4.50 10.09
N TYR A 36 18.22 -5.20 10.37
CA TYR A 36 16.93 -4.88 9.77
C TYR A 36 16.30 -3.64 10.42
N SER A 37 16.56 -3.37 11.70
CA SER A 37 16.09 -2.14 12.35
C SER A 37 16.58 -0.87 11.64
N ILE A 38 17.87 -0.80 11.30
CA ILE A 38 18.43 0.37 10.58
C ILE A 38 17.89 0.43 9.15
N LYS A 39 17.78 -0.73 8.47
CA LYS A 39 17.23 -0.81 7.12
C LYS A 39 15.78 -0.32 7.06
N ASP A 40 14.98 -0.68 8.05
CA ASP A 40 13.57 -0.29 8.14
C ASP A 40 13.41 1.20 8.45
N ILE A 41 14.27 1.78 9.30
CA ILE A 41 14.30 3.24 9.52
C ILE A 41 14.63 3.97 8.22
N LEU A 42 15.64 3.51 7.47
CA LEU A 42 15.95 4.07 6.16
C LEU A 42 14.74 3.96 5.21
N GLY A 43 14.10 2.77 5.14
CA GLY A 43 12.90 2.57 4.34
C GLY A 43 11.75 3.53 4.72
N LEU A 44 11.53 3.74 6.03
CA LEU A 44 10.52 4.68 6.53
C LEU A 44 10.84 6.12 6.12
N THR A 45 12.10 6.56 6.22
CA THR A 45 12.50 7.91 5.79
C THR A 45 12.28 8.11 4.29
N LEU A 46 12.62 7.10 3.48
CA LEU A 46 12.40 7.12 2.04
C LEU A 46 10.91 7.09 1.66
N MET A 47 10.07 6.39 2.43
CA MET A 47 8.62 6.37 2.24
C MET A 47 7.96 7.71 2.64
N LEU A 48 8.40 8.32 3.74
CA LEU A 48 7.87 9.58 4.22
C LEU A 48 8.19 10.75 3.28
N THR A 49 9.33 10.71 2.59
CA THR A 49 9.74 11.77 1.67
C THR A 49 8.70 12.05 0.56
N PRO A 50 8.31 11.09 -0.31
CA PRO A 50 7.29 11.32 -1.33
C PRO A 50 5.92 11.59 -0.71
N PHE A 51 5.57 10.92 0.40
CA PHE A 51 4.31 11.17 1.10
C PHE A 51 4.16 12.63 1.53
N LEU A 52 5.18 13.18 2.18
CA LEU A 52 5.19 14.59 2.60
C LEU A 52 5.24 15.53 1.40
N THR A 53 5.97 15.20 0.33
CA THR A 53 5.96 16.05 -0.86
C THR A 53 4.57 16.12 -1.50
N LEU A 54 3.86 14.99 -1.57
CA LEU A 54 2.50 14.96 -2.08
C LEU A 54 1.56 15.77 -1.18
N ALA A 55 1.59 15.53 0.13
CA ALA A 55 0.71 16.19 1.09
C ALA A 55 0.93 17.72 1.15
N LEU A 56 2.19 18.18 1.08
CA LEU A 56 2.53 19.59 1.27
C LEU A 56 2.53 20.39 -0.02
N PHE A 57 2.91 19.80 -1.16
CA PHE A 57 3.04 20.54 -2.43
C PHE A 57 1.94 20.23 -3.44
N SER A 58 1.28 19.06 -3.36
CA SER A 58 0.28 18.66 -4.34
C SER A 58 -0.82 17.75 -3.76
N PRO A 59 -1.54 18.20 -2.71
CA PRO A 59 -2.43 17.34 -1.92
C PRO A 59 -3.58 16.72 -2.73
N ASN A 60 -4.01 17.38 -3.81
CA ASN A 60 -5.13 16.93 -4.64
C ASN A 60 -4.69 16.16 -5.89
N PHE A 61 -3.39 15.92 -6.10
CA PHE A 61 -2.87 15.34 -7.34
C PHE A 61 -3.41 13.94 -7.63
N LEU A 62 -3.62 13.13 -6.58
CA LEU A 62 -4.18 11.77 -6.70
C LEU A 62 -5.70 11.72 -6.50
N GLY A 63 -6.36 12.87 -6.32
CA GLY A 63 -7.80 12.98 -6.09
C GLY A 63 -8.60 13.24 -7.36
N ASP A 64 -9.92 13.21 -7.24
CA ASP A 64 -10.84 13.58 -8.32
C ASP A 64 -11.52 14.93 -8.00
N PRO A 65 -11.46 15.93 -8.90
CA PRO A 65 -12.17 17.20 -8.72
C PRO A 65 -13.68 17.06 -8.48
N GLU A 66 -14.32 16.02 -9.01
CA GLU A 66 -15.77 15.80 -8.84
C GLU A 66 -16.14 15.59 -7.36
N ASN A 67 -15.23 15.07 -6.54
CA ASN A 67 -15.45 14.85 -5.10
C ASN A 67 -15.50 16.14 -4.26
N PHE A 68 -15.19 17.31 -4.85
CA PHE A 68 -15.39 18.60 -4.19
C PHE A 68 -16.80 19.16 -4.40
N THR A 69 -17.62 18.53 -5.26
CA THR A 69 -19.04 18.87 -5.39
C THR A 69 -19.88 18.00 -4.46
N PRO A 70 -20.87 18.56 -3.74
CA PRO A 70 -21.76 17.75 -2.90
C PRO A 70 -22.52 16.71 -3.72
N ALA A 71 -22.70 15.52 -3.16
CA ALA A 71 -23.39 14.43 -3.83
C ALA A 71 -24.83 14.83 -4.23
N ASN A 72 -25.20 14.54 -5.48
CA ASN A 72 -26.55 14.70 -5.98
C ASN A 72 -27.09 13.33 -6.44
N PRO A 73 -28.06 12.72 -5.73
CA PRO A 73 -28.56 11.39 -6.07
C PRO A 73 -29.33 11.35 -7.40
N LEU A 74 -29.69 12.50 -7.97
CA LEU A 74 -30.41 12.59 -9.24
C LEU A 74 -29.48 12.75 -10.45
N VAL A 75 -28.17 12.93 -10.24
CA VAL A 75 -27.21 13.23 -11.31
C VAL A 75 -25.95 12.37 -11.14
N THR A 76 -25.66 11.56 -12.16
CA THR A 76 -24.39 10.83 -12.26
C THR A 76 -23.40 11.63 -13.09
N PRO A 77 -22.16 11.87 -12.61
CA PRO A 77 -21.14 12.51 -13.43
C PRO A 77 -20.79 11.70 -14.68
N PRO A 78 -20.47 12.36 -15.81
CA PRO A 78 -20.28 11.70 -17.10
C PRO A 78 -19.06 10.76 -17.14
N HIS A 79 -18.02 11.04 -16.35
CA HIS A 79 -16.78 10.25 -16.33
C HIS A 79 -16.50 9.61 -14.97
N ILE A 80 -17.56 9.23 -14.25
CA ILE A 80 -17.46 8.59 -12.93
C ILE A 80 -16.49 7.40 -12.97
N LYS A 81 -15.52 7.42 -12.06
CA LYS A 81 -14.48 6.40 -11.91
C LYS A 81 -14.12 6.27 -10.43
N PRO A 82 -13.66 5.10 -9.99
CA PRO A 82 -13.16 4.95 -8.64
C PRO A 82 -11.77 5.61 -8.50
N GLU A 83 -11.26 5.67 -7.27
CA GLU A 83 -9.90 6.10 -7.00
C GLU A 83 -8.87 5.23 -7.75
N TRP A 84 -7.70 5.82 -8.02
CA TRP A 84 -6.70 5.27 -8.92
C TRP A 84 -6.28 3.83 -8.60
N TYR A 85 -6.19 3.47 -7.32
CA TYR A 85 -5.79 2.13 -6.86
C TYR A 85 -6.84 1.04 -7.13
N PHE A 86 -8.06 1.40 -7.55
CA PHE A 86 -9.11 0.47 -7.99
C PHE A 86 -9.30 0.41 -9.51
N LEU A 87 -8.63 1.27 -10.28
CA LEU A 87 -8.85 1.34 -11.73
C LEU A 87 -8.55 0.03 -12.45
N PHE A 88 -7.59 -0.77 -11.98
CA PHE A 88 -7.28 -2.07 -12.58
C PHE A 88 -8.46 -3.05 -12.44
N ALA A 89 -9.08 -3.14 -11.25
CA ALA A 89 -10.23 -4.01 -11.01
C ALA A 89 -11.47 -3.50 -11.74
N TYR A 90 -11.66 -2.18 -11.78
CA TYR A 90 -12.74 -1.55 -12.53
C TYR A 90 -12.63 -1.78 -14.04
N ALA A 91 -11.41 -1.78 -14.59
CA ALA A 91 -11.15 -2.12 -15.98
C ALA A 91 -11.49 -3.59 -16.27
N ILE A 92 -11.10 -4.52 -15.39
CA ILE A 92 -11.47 -5.94 -15.50
C ILE A 92 -13.00 -6.10 -15.50
N LEU A 93 -13.69 -5.45 -14.56
CA LEU A 93 -15.15 -5.51 -14.46
C LEU A 93 -15.85 -5.01 -15.75
N ARG A 94 -15.41 -3.87 -16.30
CA ARG A 94 -15.99 -3.31 -17.54
C ARG A 94 -15.60 -4.07 -18.81
N SER A 95 -14.63 -4.98 -18.74
CA SER A 95 -14.22 -5.78 -19.89
C SER A 95 -15.17 -6.94 -20.18
N ILE A 96 -16.09 -7.25 -19.26
CA ILE A 96 -17.11 -8.30 -19.41
C ILE A 96 -18.47 -7.62 -19.61
N PRO A 97 -19.15 -7.79 -20.77
CA PRO A 97 -20.43 -7.18 -21.06
C PRO A 97 -21.61 -7.87 -20.35
#